data_AF-A0A6F8T347-F1
#
_entry.id   AF-A0A6F8T347-F1
#
_cell.length_a   1.000
_cell.length_b   1.000
_cell.length_c   1.000
_cell.angle_alpha   90.00
_cell.angle_beta   90.00
_cell.angle_gamma   90.00
#
_symmetry.space_group_name_H-M   'P 1'
#
loop_
_entity.id
_entity.type
_entity.pdbx_description
1 polymer ?
#
loop_
_entity_poly.entity_id
_entity_poly.type
_entity_poly.pdbx_seq_one_letter_code
_entity_poly.pdbx_strand_id
1 'polypeptide(L)'
;MGHISRCLLHVDLNVGIKWGCMSFPKYYVTYCVMDADAGANPFGHSCLIFSQQENDTSIEVVDSVGFYSQPSTTTNPFLKGLKHVLGFNVDLQDGHGILKQEAMRNLDGDGLRGISFAVTPEQFAQTLQDYHQMMKTQEDVISELNLELTLKGIEPNGHTRYIAEKAKAAAEGRMPRLKPFHFTMKLTMNGLDSSDSYTCKDNSLEVLTRNHIIPEKIRNQLISNRATTAFPRFSSLSLPPIRLISTGEPQKTISRSTGNVYFNREWGTNSLFWGSSIQVTEQEALDEKRTDDTYDLVAEVMHRIRDMEYLLRHRIEEVEVEPELKEEHLSQLNVQLKRVQNLRYLFAYKNENQTYGSFNGQLLKADQVLNAAHISMNPDKINYSFLLKAYESILFHDAMMGLLVMAISASAALFLASPLGVGLFMVSTGFTALKLYGFYKEEVKFAQACKDYAMQDPNEEFPFVPSVDPA
;
A
#
# COMPACT_ATOMS: atom_id res chain seq x y z
N MET A 1 7.00 11.63 -70.30
CA MET A 1 5.99 10.72 -70.89
C MET A 1 6.44 9.31 -70.49
N GLY A 2 6.04 8.72 -69.37
CA GLY A 2 4.69 8.37 -68.95
C GLY A 2 4.79 6.92 -68.47
N HIS A 3 5.35 6.71 -67.27
CA HIS A 3 5.46 5.38 -66.66
C HIS A 3 4.23 5.11 -65.81
N ILE A 4 3.43 4.15 -66.27
CA ILE A 4 2.32 3.53 -65.55
C ILE A 4 2.93 2.63 -64.47
N SER A 5 2.74 2.98 -63.20
CA SER A 5 3.01 2.08 -62.07
C SER A 5 1.68 1.57 -61.55
N ARG A 6 1.47 0.25 -61.65
CA ARG A 6 0.30 -0.46 -61.15
C ARG A 6 0.35 -0.52 -59.62
N CYS A 7 -0.58 0.15 -58.95
CA CYS A 7 -0.93 -0.16 -57.57
C CYS A 7 -1.62 -1.52 -57.53
N LEU A 8 -0.93 -2.53 -57.02
CA LEU A 8 -1.54 -3.76 -56.50
C LEU A 8 -1.98 -3.48 -55.07
N LEU A 9 -3.28 -3.31 -54.88
CA LEU A 9 -3.94 -3.35 -53.57
C LEU A 9 -3.88 -4.78 -53.06
N HIS A 10 -2.92 -5.06 -52.17
CA HIS A 10 -3.04 -6.19 -51.23
C HIS A 10 -3.89 -5.72 -50.05
N VAL A 11 -5.12 -6.20 -50.00
CA VAL A 11 -6.00 -6.07 -48.84
C VAL A 11 -5.64 -7.21 -47.90
N ASP A 12 -4.73 -6.94 -46.95
CA ASP A 12 -4.51 -7.81 -45.80
C ASP A 12 -5.61 -7.54 -44.77
N LEU A 13 -6.65 -8.37 -44.79
CA LEU A 13 -7.64 -8.51 -43.72
C LEU A 13 -7.04 -9.34 -42.58
N ASN A 14 -6.06 -8.75 -41.88
CA ASN A 14 -5.61 -9.20 -40.58
C ASN A 14 -5.55 -7.99 -39.67
N VAL A 15 -6.65 -7.74 -38.94
CA VAL A 15 -6.70 -6.76 -37.83
C VAL A 15 -5.98 -7.37 -36.63
N GLY A 16 -4.68 -7.64 -36.80
CA GLY A 16 -3.75 -7.70 -35.69
C GLY A 16 -3.26 -6.28 -35.51
N ILE A 17 -3.73 -5.59 -34.47
CA ILE A 17 -3.14 -4.34 -34.03
C ILE A 17 -1.71 -4.68 -33.59
N LYS A 18 -0.76 -4.61 -34.53
CA LYS A 18 0.65 -4.48 -34.20
C LYS A 18 0.76 -3.15 -33.47
N TRP A 19 0.82 -3.20 -32.15
CA TRP A 19 1.21 -2.06 -31.32
C TRP A 19 2.66 -1.70 -31.67
N GLY A 20 2.83 -0.93 -32.75
CA GLY A 20 4.05 -0.17 -32.98
C GLY A 20 4.30 0.70 -31.74
N CYS A 21 5.57 0.86 -31.35
CA CYS A 21 6.03 1.63 -30.19
C CYS A 21 5.01 2.68 -29.76
N MET A 22 4.18 2.38 -28.75
CA MET A 22 3.25 3.36 -28.23
C MET A 22 4.08 4.52 -27.67
N SER A 23 3.97 5.68 -28.33
CA SER A 23 4.51 6.94 -27.85
C SER A 23 3.89 7.28 -26.51
N PHE A 24 4.68 7.86 -25.61
CA PHE A 24 4.16 8.44 -24.39
C PHE A 24 3.26 9.67 -24.70
N PRO A 25 2.30 10.01 -23.82
CA PRO A 25 1.98 9.38 -22.53
C PRO A 25 1.20 8.06 -22.63
N LYS A 26 1.33 7.21 -21.60
CA LYS A 26 0.52 5.98 -21.42
C LYS A 26 -0.38 6.13 -20.20
N TYR A 27 -1.59 5.56 -20.28
CA TYR A 27 -2.61 5.67 -19.25
C TYR A 27 -3.10 4.30 -18.83
N TYR A 28 -3.33 4.15 -17.52
CA TYR A 28 -3.77 2.90 -16.93
C TYR A 28 -4.92 3.14 -15.95
N VAL A 29 -5.92 2.27 -16.01
CA VAL A 29 -6.95 2.17 -14.98
C VAL A 29 -6.81 0.81 -14.32
N THR A 30 -6.67 0.81 -12.99
CA THR A 30 -6.42 -0.41 -12.22
C THR A 30 -7.61 -0.71 -11.32
N TYR A 31 -8.19 -1.90 -11.45
CA TYR A 31 -9.08 -2.46 -10.45
C TYR A 31 -8.24 -2.97 -9.29
N CYS A 32 -8.36 -2.33 -8.13
CA CYS A 32 -7.57 -2.63 -6.94
C CYS A 32 -8.48 -3.15 -5.82
N VAL A 33 -7.93 -4.07 -5.02
CA VAL A 33 -8.49 -4.60 -3.80
C VAL A 33 -7.48 -4.35 -2.69
N MET A 34 -7.96 -3.68 -1.64
CA MET A 34 -7.26 -3.43 -0.39
C MET A 34 -7.67 -4.49 0.63
N ASP A 35 -6.70 -5.14 1.28
CA ASP A 35 -6.94 -6.00 2.43
C ASP A 35 -6.70 -5.28 3.76
N ALA A 36 -6.68 -6.03 4.87
CA ALA A 36 -6.53 -5.46 6.20
C ALA A 36 -5.19 -4.74 6.43
N ASP A 37 -4.13 -5.15 5.71
CA ASP A 37 -2.80 -4.54 5.83
C ASP A 37 -2.78 -3.15 5.16
N ALA A 38 -3.63 -2.93 4.15
CA ALA A 38 -3.92 -1.63 3.55
C ALA A 38 -4.91 -0.78 4.38
N GLY A 39 -5.33 -1.27 5.56
CA GLY A 39 -6.31 -0.59 6.42
C GLY A 39 -7.77 -0.81 6.01
N ALA A 40 -8.08 -1.78 5.15
CA ALA A 40 -9.45 -2.16 4.85
C ALA A 40 -10.06 -3.03 5.95
N ASN A 41 -11.37 -3.26 5.87
CA ASN A 41 -12.04 -4.23 6.75
C ASN A 41 -11.64 -5.68 6.37
N PRO A 42 -11.95 -6.70 7.19
CA PRO A 42 -11.55 -8.09 6.93
C PRO A 42 -12.05 -8.69 5.59
N PHE A 43 -13.11 -8.14 5.02
CA PHE A 43 -13.64 -8.51 3.70
C PHE A 43 -12.97 -7.78 2.54
N GLY A 44 -12.10 -6.83 2.85
CA GLY A 44 -11.42 -5.96 1.91
C GLY A 44 -12.31 -4.84 1.39
N HIS A 45 -11.71 -4.01 0.54
CA HIS A 45 -12.37 -2.91 -0.12
C HIS A 45 -11.81 -2.78 -1.53
N SER A 46 -12.66 -2.61 -2.54
CA SER A 46 -12.19 -2.36 -3.89
C SER A 46 -12.27 -0.88 -4.25
N CYS A 47 -11.27 -0.41 -4.97
CA CYS A 47 -11.18 0.93 -5.51
C CYS A 47 -10.64 0.88 -6.94
N LEU A 48 -10.74 2.01 -7.65
CA LEU A 48 -10.03 2.22 -8.89
C LEU A 48 -8.84 3.14 -8.67
N ILE A 49 -7.73 2.82 -9.32
CA ILE A 49 -6.52 3.63 -9.32
C ILE A 49 -6.27 4.10 -10.76
N PHE A 50 -6.09 5.40 -10.92
CA PHE A 50 -5.81 6.05 -12.19
C PHE A 50 -4.33 6.39 -12.25
N SER A 51 -3.64 5.90 -13.26
CA SER A 51 -2.20 6.10 -13.38
C SER A 51 -1.79 6.57 -14.77
N GLN A 52 -0.76 7.41 -14.80
CA GLN A 52 -0.21 8.04 -15.99
C GLN A 52 1.29 7.84 -16.04
N GLN A 53 1.80 7.68 -17.25
CA GLN A 53 3.21 7.48 -17.52
C GLN A 53 3.62 8.41 -18.66
N GLU A 54 4.31 9.51 -18.31
CA GLU A 54 4.77 10.53 -19.27
C GLU A 54 6.02 10.13 -20.04
N ASN A 55 6.82 9.24 -19.47
CA ASN A 55 8.07 8.76 -20.04
C ASN A 55 8.33 7.32 -19.63
N ASP A 56 9.46 6.76 -20.01
CA ASP A 56 9.84 5.39 -19.69
C ASP A 56 10.37 5.21 -18.26
N THR A 57 10.27 6.20 -17.37
CA THR A 57 10.92 6.13 -16.06
C THR A 57 9.95 5.74 -14.94
N SER A 58 8.89 6.52 -14.73
CA SER A 58 7.96 6.36 -13.61
C SER A 58 6.51 6.28 -14.09
N ILE A 59 5.68 5.61 -13.29
CA ILE A 59 4.23 5.59 -13.47
C ILE A 59 3.64 6.25 -12.23
N GLU A 60 3.04 7.42 -12.39
CA GLU A 60 2.40 8.16 -11.31
C GLU A 60 0.94 7.75 -11.17
N VAL A 61 0.47 7.66 -9.93
CA VAL A 61 -0.94 7.55 -9.59
C VAL A 61 -1.48 8.97 -9.42
N VAL A 62 -2.34 9.37 -10.35
CA VAL A 62 -2.90 10.73 -10.41
C VAL A 62 -4.22 10.85 -9.66
N ASP A 63 -4.96 9.75 -9.51
CA ASP A 63 -6.17 9.71 -8.70
C ASP A 63 -6.52 8.29 -8.25
N SER A 64 -7.38 8.18 -7.25
CA SER A 64 -7.91 6.90 -6.77
C SER A 64 -9.26 7.10 -6.08
N VAL A 65 -10.24 6.26 -6.43
CA VAL A 65 -11.61 6.42 -5.95
C VAL A 65 -12.17 5.09 -5.47
N GLY A 66 -12.80 5.09 -4.30
CA GLY A 66 -13.55 3.96 -3.78
C GLY A 66 -14.96 4.34 -3.37
N PHE A 67 -15.80 3.32 -3.23
CA PHE A 67 -17.21 3.47 -2.89
C PHE A 67 -17.49 2.87 -1.52
N TYR A 68 -17.98 3.70 -0.59
CA TYR A 68 -18.04 3.37 0.83
C TYR A 68 -19.47 3.30 1.35
N SER A 69 -19.75 2.29 2.19
CA SER A 69 -20.94 2.28 3.04
C SER A 69 -20.95 3.44 4.04
N GLN A 70 -22.13 3.88 4.45
CA GLN A 70 -22.29 4.83 5.53
C GLN A 70 -22.18 4.15 6.92
N PRO A 71 -21.82 4.91 7.98
CA PRO A 71 -21.81 4.41 9.36
C PRO A 71 -23.14 3.77 9.74
N SER A 72 -23.10 2.70 10.54
CA SER A 72 -24.30 1.91 10.80
C SER A 72 -25.34 2.64 11.64
N THR A 73 -26.56 2.72 11.14
CA THR A 73 -27.77 3.16 11.85
C THR A 73 -28.64 1.98 12.32
N THR A 74 -28.09 0.76 12.29
CA THR A 74 -28.81 -0.46 12.65
C THR A 74 -29.36 -0.39 14.08
N THR A 75 -30.68 -0.26 14.17
CA THR A 75 -31.43 -0.17 15.43
C THR A 75 -31.75 -1.55 16.02
N ASN A 76 -31.66 -2.63 15.23
CA ASN A 76 -31.93 -3.98 15.68
C ASN A 76 -30.83 -4.48 16.67
N PRO A 77 -31.17 -4.78 17.94
CA PRO A 77 -30.18 -5.16 18.96
C PRO A 77 -29.40 -6.45 18.64
N PHE A 78 -30.05 -7.43 18.02
CA PHE A 78 -29.42 -8.70 17.66
C PHE A 78 -28.39 -8.51 16.54
N LEU A 79 -28.79 -7.78 15.49
CA LEU A 79 -27.90 -7.46 14.37
C LEU A 79 -26.74 -6.56 14.82
N LYS A 80 -27.00 -5.64 15.76
CA LYS A 80 -25.97 -4.79 16.39
C LYS A 80 -24.96 -5.61 17.21
N GLY A 81 -25.43 -6.61 17.96
CA GLY A 81 -24.57 -7.55 18.70
C GLY A 81 -23.68 -8.39 17.79
N LEU A 82 -24.26 -8.96 16.72
CA LEU A 82 -23.49 -9.73 15.73
C LEU A 82 -22.44 -8.86 15.02
N LYS A 83 -22.81 -7.64 14.63
CA LYS A 83 -21.88 -6.66 14.04
C LYS A 83 -20.73 -6.32 14.99
N HIS A 84 -21.00 -6.13 16.28
CA HIS A 84 -19.98 -5.83 17.27
C HIS A 84 -18.98 -6.99 17.43
N VAL A 85 -19.46 -8.23 17.50
CA VAL A 85 -18.60 -9.43 17.58
C VAL A 85 -17.70 -9.58 16.34
N LEU A 86 -18.20 -9.18 15.16
CA LEU A 86 -17.46 -9.27 13.90
C LEU A 86 -16.68 -7.98 13.56
N GLY A 87 -16.74 -6.94 14.39
CA GLY A 87 -16.05 -5.66 14.16
C GLY A 87 -16.64 -4.77 13.07
N PHE A 88 -17.90 -4.98 12.65
CA PHE A 88 -18.54 -4.17 11.61
C PHE A 88 -19.26 -2.96 12.19
N ASN A 89 -18.89 -1.76 11.74
CA ASN A 89 -19.58 -0.51 12.09
C ASN A 89 -20.30 0.15 10.90
N VAL A 90 -20.70 -0.65 9.90
CA VAL A 90 -21.29 -0.18 8.64
C VAL A 90 -22.71 -0.69 8.46
N ASP A 91 -23.56 0.09 7.79
CA ASP A 91 -24.87 -0.40 7.36
C ASP A 91 -24.68 -1.35 6.17
N LEU A 92 -25.08 -2.60 6.39
CA LEU A 92 -25.01 -3.65 5.38
C LEU A 92 -26.29 -3.71 4.55
N GLN A 93 -27.34 -2.94 4.90
CA GLN A 93 -28.64 -3.00 4.24
C GLN A 93 -29.27 -1.60 4.15
N ASP A 94 -29.98 -1.37 3.03
CA ASP A 94 -30.91 -0.26 2.79
C ASP A 94 -30.37 1.17 2.88
N GLY A 95 -29.05 1.37 2.84
CA GLY A 95 -28.42 2.68 2.71
C GLY A 95 -27.95 2.98 1.28
N HIS A 96 -27.51 4.22 1.05
CA HIS A 96 -26.70 4.56 -0.12
C HIS A 96 -25.20 4.49 0.22
N GLY A 97 -24.37 4.26 -0.80
CA GLY A 97 -22.92 4.43 -0.66
C GLY A 97 -22.47 5.84 -1.04
N ILE A 98 -21.21 6.16 -0.74
CA ILE A 98 -20.57 7.43 -1.10
C ILE A 98 -19.23 7.15 -1.77
N LEU A 99 -19.01 7.77 -2.93
CA LEU A 99 -17.72 7.80 -3.59
C LEU A 99 -16.79 8.76 -2.86
N LYS A 100 -15.57 8.32 -2.60
CA LYS A 100 -14.53 9.13 -1.96
C LYS A 100 -13.19 8.87 -2.64
N GLN A 101 -12.37 9.90 -2.68
CA GLN A 101 -10.97 9.74 -3.00
C GLN A 101 -10.31 8.88 -1.91
N GLU A 102 -9.54 7.87 -2.32
CA GLU A 102 -8.83 7.01 -1.36
C GLU A 102 -7.71 7.79 -0.67
N ALA A 103 -7.43 7.49 0.60
CA ALA A 103 -6.33 8.14 1.29
C ALA A 103 -4.99 7.58 0.80
N MET A 104 -4.05 8.45 0.43
CA MET A 104 -2.73 8.03 -0.06
C MET A 104 -2.00 7.08 0.89
N ARG A 105 -2.07 7.31 2.21
CA ARG A 105 -1.44 6.43 3.21
C ARG A 105 -1.90 4.97 3.14
N ASN A 106 -3.15 4.73 2.71
CA ASN A 106 -3.69 3.37 2.58
C ASN A 106 -3.13 2.70 1.31
N LEU A 107 -2.81 3.51 0.29
CA LEU A 107 -2.30 3.06 -1.00
C LEU A 107 -0.78 2.87 -1.02
N ASP A 108 -0.04 3.63 -0.21
CA ASP A 108 1.42 3.44 0.00
C ASP A 108 1.75 2.29 0.98
N GLY A 109 0.72 1.57 1.45
CA GLY A 109 0.85 0.45 2.38
C GLY A 109 1.09 -0.90 1.72
N ASP A 110 1.10 -1.94 2.55
CA ASP A 110 0.99 -3.33 2.07
C ASP A 110 -0.48 -3.65 1.74
N GLY A 111 -0.75 -4.85 1.23
CA GLY A 111 -2.12 -5.36 1.15
C GLY A 111 -2.93 -4.90 -0.06
N LEU A 112 -2.29 -4.26 -1.05
CA LEU A 112 -2.90 -3.97 -2.34
C LEU A 112 -2.74 -5.14 -3.31
N ARG A 113 -3.82 -5.48 -4.01
CA ARG A 113 -3.82 -6.46 -5.10
C ARG A 113 -4.72 -5.97 -6.22
N GLY A 114 -4.37 -6.18 -7.47
CA GLY A 114 -5.22 -5.68 -8.54
C GLY A 114 -4.73 -5.96 -9.94
N ILE A 115 -5.54 -5.56 -10.91
CA ILE A 115 -5.27 -5.76 -12.33
C ILE A 115 -5.38 -4.42 -13.03
N SER A 116 -4.38 -4.13 -13.88
CA SER A 116 -4.30 -2.89 -14.63
C SER A 116 -4.70 -3.10 -16.09
N PHE A 117 -5.38 -2.10 -16.64
CA PHE A 117 -5.80 -2.03 -18.03
C PHE A 117 -5.14 -0.81 -18.67
N ALA A 118 -4.39 -1.02 -19.75
CA ALA A 118 -3.91 0.09 -20.58
C ALA A 118 -5.11 0.64 -21.37
N VAL A 119 -5.29 1.96 -21.34
CA VAL A 119 -6.45 2.63 -21.94
C VAL A 119 -6.00 3.78 -22.85
N THR A 120 -6.87 4.22 -23.76
CA THR A 120 -6.59 5.43 -24.55
C THR A 120 -6.70 6.68 -23.67
N PRO A 121 -6.08 7.81 -24.06
CA PRO A 121 -6.21 9.08 -23.34
C PRO A 121 -7.66 9.52 -23.17
N GLU A 122 -8.49 9.28 -24.20
CA GLU A 122 -9.92 9.64 -24.19
C GLU A 122 -10.70 8.78 -23.19
N GLN A 123 -10.46 7.46 -23.16
CA GLN A 123 -11.08 6.56 -22.18
C GLN A 123 -10.67 6.94 -20.76
N PHE A 124 -9.40 7.27 -20.55
CA PHE A 124 -8.88 7.69 -19.26
C PHE A 124 -9.57 8.97 -18.76
N ALA A 125 -9.55 10.03 -19.59
CA ALA A 125 -10.16 11.31 -19.26
C ALA A 125 -11.67 11.20 -19.02
N GLN A 126 -12.40 10.46 -19.87
CA GLN A 126 -13.83 10.24 -19.72
C GLN A 126 -14.15 9.51 -18.41
N THR A 127 -13.40 8.45 -18.09
CA THR A 127 -13.64 7.65 -16.88
C THR A 127 -13.38 8.47 -15.62
N LEU A 128 -12.31 9.27 -15.61
CA LEU A 128 -11.97 10.13 -14.49
C LEU A 128 -13.03 11.23 -14.29
N GLN A 129 -13.43 11.90 -15.39
CA GLN A 129 -14.48 12.92 -15.38
C GLN A 129 -15.82 12.36 -14.90
N ASP A 130 -16.19 11.16 -15.36
CA ASP A 130 -17.38 10.43 -14.91
C ASP A 130 -17.40 10.28 -13.39
N TYR A 131 -16.27 9.87 -12.79
CA TYR A 131 -16.18 9.70 -11.34
C TYR A 131 -16.30 11.01 -10.59
N HIS A 132 -15.60 12.06 -11.01
CA HIS A 132 -15.69 13.38 -10.37
C HIS A 132 -17.11 13.94 -10.46
N GLN A 133 -17.77 13.77 -11.61
CA GLN A 133 -19.16 14.19 -11.77
C GLN A 133 -20.10 13.38 -10.87
N MET A 134 -19.89 12.07 -10.73
CA MET A 134 -20.67 11.23 -9.81
C MET A 134 -20.47 11.64 -8.35
N MET A 135 -19.24 11.94 -7.92
CA MET A 135 -18.93 12.43 -6.57
C MET A 135 -19.63 13.75 -6.28
N LYS A 136 -19.47 14.73 -7.17
CA LYS A 136 -20.13 16.04 -7.05
C LYS A 136 -21.65 15.90 -6.99
N THR A 137 -22.22 15.07 -7.87
CA THR A 137 -23.67 14.79 -7.86
C THR A 137 -24.12 14.18 -6.53
N GLN A 138 -23.32 13.26 -5.95
CA GLN A 138 -23.65 12.69 -4.65
C GLN A 138 -23.62 13.74 -3.54
N GLU A 139 -22.62 14.62 -3.51
CA GLU A 139 -22.51 15.71 -2.52
C GLU A 139 -23.70 16.67 -2.60
N ASP A 140 -24.05 17.11 -3.81
CA ASP A 140 -25.17 18.02 -4.07
C ASP A 140 -26.49 17.40 -3.57
N VAL A 141 -26.73 16.13 -3.92
CA VAL A 141 -27.95 15.41 -3.53
C VAL A 141 -28.00 15.12 -2.03
N ILE A 142 -26.86 14.81 -1.41
CA ILE A 142 -26.80 14.61 0.04
C ILE A 142 -27.12 15.92 0.77
N SER A 143 -26.59 17.05 0.30
CA SER A 143 -26.88 18.37 0.87
C SER A 143 -28.36 18.73 0.73
N GLU A 144 -28.92 18.55 -0.47
CA GLU A 144 -30.36 18.73 -0.78
C GLU A 144 -31.25 17.91 0.17
N LEU A 145 -30.99 16.60 0.28
CA LEU A 145 -31.81 15.70 1.10
C LEU A 145 -31.62 15.93 2.60
N ASN A 146 -30.42 16.32 3.05
CA ASN A 146 -30.19 16.69 4.45
C ASN A 146 -31.07 17.85 4.87
N LEU A 147 -31.15 18.89 4.04
CA LEU A 147 -32.01 20.05 4.31
C LEU A 147 -33.49 19.63 4.34
N GLU A 148 -33.96 18.88 3.35
CA GLU A 148 -35.34 18.42 3.27
C GLU A 148 -35.75 17.54 4.46
N LEU A 149 -34.90 16.59 4.86
CA LEU A 149 -35.14 15.69 5.99
C LEU A 149 -35.15 16.46 7.31
N THR A 150 -34.21 17.39 7.50
CA THR A 150 -34.15 18.23 8.70
C THR A 150 -35.39 19.10 8.84
N LEU A 151 -35.87 19.70 7.75
CA LEU A 151 -37.14 20.47 7.73
C LEU A 151 -38.36 19.62 8.08
N LYS A 152 -38.32 18.32 7.78
CA LYS A 152 -39.35 17.34 8.15
C LYS A 152 -39.17 16.76 9.55
N GLY A 153 -38.13 17.17 10.30
CA GLY A 153 -37.81 16.62 11.61
C GLY A 153 -37.30 15.18 11.58
N ILE A 154 -36.78 14.71 10.44
CA ILE A 154 -36.22 13.36 10.26
C ILE A 154 -34.70 13.45 10.32
N GLU A 155 -34.06 12.61 11.14
CA GLU A 155 -32.60 12.56 11.24
C GLU A 155 -31.97 12.10 9.91
N PRO A 156 -31.11 12.92 9.28
CA PRO A 156 -30.49 12.56 8.01
C PRO A 156 -29.39 11.51 8.20
N ASN A 157 -29.53 10.36 7.56
CA ASN A 157 -28.53 9.29 7.54
C ASN A 157 -28.58 8.53 6.21
N GLY A 158 -27.69 7.55 6.03
CA GLY A 158 -27.58 6.80 4.77
C GLY A 158 -28.88 6.10 4.34
N HIS A 159 -29.68 5.64 5.30
CA HIS A 159 -30.96 4.97 5.03
C HIS A 159 -32.08 5.97 4.69
N THR A 160 -32.28 6.99 5.55
CA THR A 160 -33.35 7.98 5.36
C THR A 160 -33.17 8.80 4.09
N ARG A 161 -31.91 9.16 3.75
CA ARG A 161 -31.57 9.81 2.48
C ARG A 161 -31.92 8.92 1.29
N TYR A 162 -31.57 7.63 1.34
CA TYR A 162 -31.77 6.75 0.19
C TYR A 162 -33.26 6.47 -0.07
N ILE A 163 -34.07 6.33 0.98
CA ILE A 163 -35.53 6.23 0.85
C ILE A 163 -36.10 7.51 0.23
N ALA A 164 -35.70 8.68 0.72
CA ALA A 164 -36.18 9.96 0.20
C ALA A 164 -35.80 10.14 -1.29
N GLU A 165 -34.55 9.83 -1.66
CA GLU A 165 -34.10 9.89 -3.05
C GLU A 165 -34.86 8.92 -3.96
N LYS A 166 -35.11 7.68 -3.49
CA LYS A 166 -35.92 6.71 -4.24
C LYS A 166 -37.34 7.22 -4.48
N ALA A 167 -37.98 7.78 -3.46
CA ALA A 167 -39.33 8.33 -3.58
C ALA A 167 -39.38 9.51 -4.56
N LYS A 168 -38.38 10.41 -4.48
CA LYS A 168 -38.25 11.57 -5.37
C LYS A 168 -37.98 11.16 -6.82
N ALA A 169 -37.04 10.24 -7.02
CA ALA A 169 -36.71 9.69 -8.33
C ALA A 169 -37.92 8.99 -8.98
N ALA A 170 -38.70 8.23 -8.20
CA ALA A 170 -39.93 7.60 -8.66
C ALA A 170 -41.01 8.63 -9.05
N ALA A 171 -41.18 9.69 -8.27
CA ALA A 171 -42.12 10.77 -8.59
C ALA A 171 -41.73 11.55 -9.86
N GLU A 172 -40.43 11.70 -10.12
CA GLU A 172 -39.87 12.40 -11.27
C GLU A 172 -39.66 11.49 -12.50
N GLY A 173 -39.94 10.18 -12.39
CA GLY A 173 -39.75 9.22 -13.48
C GLY A 173 -38.29 9.00 -13.90
N ARG A 174 -37.34 9.18 -12.97
CA ARG A 174 -35.90 8.99 -13.21
C ARG A 174 -35.29 7.93 -12.30
N MET A 175 -34.06 7.54 -12.61
CA MET A 175 -33.28 6.68 -11.70
C MET A 175 -32.77 7.48 -10.49
N PRO A 176 -32.64 6.83 -9.31
CA PRO A 176 -31.99 7.45 -8.15
C PRO A 176 -30.57 7.91 -8.46
N ARG A 177 -30.24 9.14 -8.07
CA ARG A 177 -28.88 9.73 -8.19
C ARG A 177 -27.89 9.07 -7.22
N LEU A 178 -28.38 8.70 -6.03
CA LEU A 178 -27.62 7.93 -5.05
C LEU A 178 -27.73 6.43 -5.37
N LYS A 179 -26.59 5.74 -5.42
CA LYS A 179 -26.53 4.29 -5.61
C LYS A 179 -26.64 3.59 -4.25
N PRO A 180 -27.30 2.42 -4.18
CA PRO A 180 -27.37 1.68 -2.93
C PRO A 180 -25.98 1.25 -2.48
N PHE A 181 -25.80 0.97 -1.18
CA PHE A 181 -24.71 0.14 -0.70
C PHE A 181 -25.31 -0.89 0.25
N HIS A 182 -25.37 -2.14 -0.19
CA HIS A 182 -25.93 -3.22 0.60
C HIS A 182 -25.26 -4.55 0.27
N PHE A 183 -25.10 -5.36 1.29
CA PHE A 183 -24.59 -6.69 1.23
C PHE A 183 -25.69 -7.66 1.64
N THR A 184 -26.05 -8.57 0.75
CA THR A 184 -27.06 -9.59 0.97
C THR A 184 -26.45 -10.96 0.79
N MET A 185 -26.87 -11.89 1.63
CA MET A 185 -26.47 -13.29 1.54
C MET A 185 -27.72 -14.15 1.62
N LYS A 186 -28.04 -14.85 0.52
CA LYS A 186 -29.18 -15.75 0.43
C LYS A 186 -28.67 -17.18 0.37
N LEU A 187 -29.27 -18.09 1.14
CA LEU A 187 -28.98 -19.52 0.98
C LEU A 187 -29.78 -20.04 -0.21
N THR A 188 -29.08 -20.49 -1.25
CA THR A 188 -29.65 -21.14 -2.44
C THR A 188 -29.28 -22.62 -2.46
N MET A 189 -29.86 -23.40 -3.37
CA MET A 189 -29.47 -24.80 -3.57
C MET A 189 -27.98 -24.96 -3.96
N ASN A 190 -27.35 -23.90 -4.46
CA ASN A 190 -25.93 -23.88 -4.84
C ASN A 190 -25.03 -23.27 -3.75
N GLY A 191 -25.57 -23.04 -2.55
CA GLY A 191 -24.87 -22.44 -1.42
C GLY A 191 -25.26 -20.99 -1.17
N LEU A 192 -24.43 -20.29 -0.40
CA LEU A 192 -24.61 -18.88 -0.09
C LEU A 192 -24.35 -18.01 -1.34
N ASP A 193 -25.33 -17.19 -1.69
CA ASP A 193 -25.39 -16.35 -2.88
C ASP A 193 -25.49 -14.88 -2.49
N SER A 194 -24.64 -14.05 -3.08
CA SER A 194 -24.59 -12.62 -2.85
C SER A 194 -25.00 -11.80 -4.08
N SER A 195 -25.64 -12.41 -5.09
CA SER A 195 -26.01 -11.80 -6.36
C SER A 195 -26.79 -10.50 -6.23
N ASP A 196 -27.55 -10.36 -5.15
CA ASP A 196 -28.40 -9.21 -4.91
C ASP A 196 -27.66 -8.08 -4.18
N SER A 197 -26.37 -8.22 -3.89
CA SER A 197 -25.55 -7.19 -3.26
C SER A 197 -25.17 -6.08 -4.23
N TYR A 198 -24.94 -4.89 -3.71
CA TYR A 198 -24.29 -3.80 -4.43
C TYR A 198 -23.28 -3.14 -3.49
N THR A 199 -21.99 -3.34 -3.78
CA THR A 199 -20.87 -2.99 -2.92
C THR A 199 -19.84 -2.13 -3.66
N CYS A 200 -18.69 -1.86 -3.04
CA CYS A 200 -17.56 -1.23 -3.69
C CYS A 200 -17.12 -1.97 -4.98
N LYS A 201 -17.21 -3.30 -4.97
CA LYS A 201 -16.85 -4.15 -6.10
C LYS A 201 -17.75 -3.92 -7.29
N ASP A 202 -19.05 -3.95 -7.05
CA ASP A 202 -20.07 -3.76 -8.08
C ASP A 202 -19.96 -2.38 -8.72
N ASN A 203 -19.75 -1.35 -7.91
CA ASN A 203 -19.59 0.01 -8.38
C ASN A 203 -18.36 0.19 -9.28
N SER A 204 -17.17 -0.27 -8.83
CA SER A 204 -15.94 -0.21 -9.63
C SER A 204 -16.09 -0.95 -10.96
N LEU A 205 -16.66 -2.15 -10.94
CA LEU A 205 -16.88 -2.96 -12.15
C LEU A 205 -17.92 -2.36 -13.10
N GLU A 206 -18.98 -1.73 -12.57
CA GLU A 206 -19.98 -0.99 -13.36
C GLU A 206 -19.31 0.14 -14.15
N VAL A 207 -18.43 0.93 -13.50
CA VAL A 207 -17.77 2.05 -14.17
C VAL A 207 -16.77 1.59 -15.23
N LEU A 208 -15.95 0.56 -14.93
CA LEU A 208 -15.03 -0.02 -15.91
C LEU A 208 -15.75 -0.55 -17.15
N THR A 209 -16.91 -1.19 -16.96
CA THR A 209 -17.70 -1.77 -18.05
C THR A 209 -18.40 -0.68 -18.86
N ARG A 210 -18.98 0.32 -18.19
CA ARG A 210 -19.67 1.46 -18.82
C ARG A 210 -18.73 2.28 -19.71
N ASN A 211 -17.47 2.42 -19.30
CA ASN A 211 -16.44 3.15 -20.06
C ASN A 211 -15.65 2.26 -21.04
N HIS A 212 -16.12 1.03 -21.28
CA HIS A 212 -15.50 0.09 -22.22
C HIS A 212 -14.01 -0.22 -21.91
N ILE A 213 -13.61 -0.15 -20.65
CA ILE A 213 -12.26 -0.55 -20.20
C ILE A 213 -12.16 -2.07 -20.12
N ILE A 214 -13.23 -2.71 -19.64
CA ILE A 214 -13.31 -4.18 -19.56
C ILE A 214 -14.52 -4.71 -20.33
N PRO A 215 -14.39 -5.89 -20.97
CA PRO A 215 -15.54 -6.60 -21.52
C PRO A 215 -16.36 -7.28 -20.40
N GLU A 216 -17.63 -7.54 -20.69
CA GLU A 216 -18.56 -8.25 -19.79
C GLU A 216 -18.01 -9.60 -19.30
N LYS A 217 -17.20 -10.29 -20.11
CA LYS A 217 -16.55 -11.54 -19.71
C LYS A 217 -15.65 -11.36 -18.49
N ILE A 218 -14.81 -10.33 -18.47
CA ILE A 218 -13.91 -10.02 -17.35
C ILE A 218 -14.72 -9.55 -16.14
N ARG A 219 -15.74 -8.71 -16.38
CA ARG A 219 -16.67 -8.28 -15.33
C ARG A 219 -17.29 -9.49 -14.61
N ASN A 220 -17.79 -10.46 -15.36
CA ASN A 220 -18.44 -11.66 -14.80
C ASN A 220 -17.45 -12.57 -14.04
N GLN A 221 -16.18 -12.62 -14.46
CA GLN A 221 -15.13 -13.34 -13.73
C GLN A 221 -14.77 -12.66 -12.40
N LEU A 222 -14.82 -11.32 -12.36
CA LEU A 222 -14.53 -10.56 -11.16
C LEU A 222 -15.73 -10.58 -10.19
N ILE A 223 -16.96 -10.40 -10.66
CA ILE A 223 -18.15 -10.18 -9.80
C ILE A 223 -18.53 -11.41 -8.96
N SER A 224 -18.31 -12.63 -9.45
CA SER A 224 -18.69 -13.94 -8.89
C SER A 224 -19.56 -13.93 -7.61
N ASN A 225 -20.83 -14.29 -7.79
CA ASN A 225 -21.90 -14.23 -6.79
C ASN A 225 -21.82 -15.29 -5.67
N ARG A 226 -20.85 -16.21 -5.73
CA ARG A 226 -20.67 -17.21 -4.66
C ARG A 226 -20.11 -16.52 -3.42
N ALA A 227 -20.61 -16.84 -2.23
CA ALA A 227 -20.13 -16.24 -0.97
C ALA A 227 -18.61 -16.35 -0.77
N THR A 228 -18.00 -17.42 -1.26
CA THR A 228 -16.55 -17.63 -1.21
C THR A 228 -15.76 -16.68 -2.10
N THR A 229 -16.42 -15.91 -2.98
CA THR A 229 -15.81 -14.98 -3.94
C THR A 229 -16.49 -13.61 -4.00
N ALA A 230 -17.56 -13.45 -3.22
CA ALA A 230 -18.38 -12.25 -3.14
C ALA A 230 -17.57 -11.04 -2.66
N PHE A 231 -16.69 -11.28 -1.69
CA PHE A 231 -15.82 -10.25 -1.16
C PHE A 231 -14.63 -9.98 -2.09
N PRO A 232 -14.20 -8.70 -2.21
CA PRO A 232 -13.05 -8.31 -3.02
C PRO A 232 -11.82 -9.22 -2.82
N ARG A 233 -11.53 -9.59 -1.57
CA ARG A 233 -10.37 -10.44 -1.22
C ARG A 233 -10.38 -11.82 -1.85
N PHE A 234 -11.54 -12.39 -2.14
CA PHE A 234 -11.67 -13.80 -2.53
C PHE A 234 -12.08 -13.98 -3.99
N SER A 235 -11.84 -12.99 -4.85
CA SER A 235 -12.23 -13.08 -6.27
C SER A 235 -11.71 -14.37 -6.92
N SER A 236 -12.49 -14.94 -7.84
CA SER A 236 -12.08 -16.13 -8.61
C SER A 236 -10.87 -15.89 -9.51
N LEU A 237 -10.49 -14.62 -9.70
CA LEU A 237 -9.32 -14.22 -10.44
C LEU A 237 -8.15 -14.00 -9.46
N SER A 238 -6.99 -14.57 -9.78
CA SER A 238 -5.78 -14.30 -9.01
C SER A 238 -5.35 -12.86 -9.26
N LEU A 239 -5.47 -12.00 -8.24
CA LEU A 239 -5.03 -10.61 -8.30
C LEU A 239 -3.57 -10.51 -7.83
N PRO A 240 -2.64 -10.07 -8.69
CA PRO A 240 -1.23 -9.90 -8.31
C PRO A 240 -1.08 -8.78 -7.27
N PRO A 241 -0.05 -8.86 -6.40
CA PRO A 241 0.23 -7.81 -5.44
C PRO A 241 0.67 -6.52 -6.14
N ILE A 242 0.26 -5.38 -5.58
CA ILE A 242 0.61 -4.05 -6.06
C ILE A 242 1.43 -3.35 -4.97
N ARG A 243 2.58 -2.77 -5.34
CA ARG A 243 3.32 -1.86 -4.47
C ARG A 243 3.30 -0.47 -5.06
N LEU A 244 2.78 0.47 -4.29
CA LEU A 244 2.92 1.89 -4.56
C LEU A 244 3.88 2.52 -3.54
N ILE A 245 4.47 3.64 -3.94
CA ILE A 245 5.47 4.38 -3.18
C ILE A 245 5.08 5.85 -3.21
N SER A 246 4.72 6.38 -2.06
CA SER A 246 4.47 7.80 -1.93
C SER A 246 5.76 8.55 -1.59
N THR A 247 5.94 9.71 -2.21
CA THR A 247 7.12 10.57 -2.06
C THR A 247 6.73 11.95 -1.51
N GLY A 248 7.72 12.73 -1.08
CA GLY A 248 7.52 14.01 -0.41
C GLY A 248 7.37 13.90 1.12
N GLU A 249 7.22 15.06 1.74
CA GLU A 249 7.18 15.22 3.20
C GLU A 249 5.82 14.75 3.76
N PRO A 250 5.77 13.81 4.72
CA PRO A 250 4.53 13.47 5.42
C PRO A 250 4.14 14.56 6.42
N GLN A 251 2.84 14.68 6.66
CA GLN A 251 2.26 15.56 7.67
C GLN A 251 2.07 14.84 9.01
N LYS A 252 2.34 15.57 10.10
CA LYS A 252 2.11 15.10 11.47
C LYS A 252 0.60 15.06 11.76
N THR A 253 0.07 13.88 12.06
CA THR A 253 -1.32 13.65 12.48
C THR A 253 -1.36 13.06 13.87
N ILE A 254 -2.25 13.54 14.74
CA ILE A 254 -2.46 12.98 16.08
C ILE A 254 -3.76 12.19 16.08
N SER A 255 -3.71 10.91 16.47
CA SER A 255 -4.91 10.10 16.62
C SER A 255 -5.78 10.63 17.77
N ARG A 256 -7.04 10.92 17.46
CA ARG A 256 -8.01 11.39 18.47
C ARG A 256 -8.31 10.35 19.55
N SER A 257 -8.21 9.06 19.23
CA SER A 257 -8.56 7.98 20.17
C SER A 257 -7.41 7.55 21.05
N THR A 258 -6.18 7.53 20.51
CA THR A 258 -5.00 7.00 21.20
C THR A 258 -4.04 8.09 21.66
N GLY A 259 -4.12 9.30 21.10
CA GLY A 259 -3.12 10.34 21.29
C GLY A 259 -1.79 10.07 20.55
N ASN A 260 -1.65 8.93 19.89
CA ASN A 260 -0.45 8.57 19.15
C ASN A 260 -0.21 9.52 17.98
N VAL A 261 1.05 9.85 17.76
CA VAL A 261 1.52 10.66 16.63
C VAL A 261 1.83 9.75 15.45
N TYR A 262 1.34 10.13 14.28
CA TYR A 262 1.58 9.48 13.00
C TYR A 262 2.09 10.50 12.00
N PHE A 263 2.88 10.07 11.03
CA PHE A 263 3.34 10.90 9.92
C PHE A 263 2.74 10.34 8.63
N ASN A 264 1.66 10.97 8.15
CA ASN A 264 0.86 10.50 7.02
C ASN A 264 1.12 11.35 5.78
N ARG A 265 1.14 10.73 4.60
CA ARG A 265 1.20 11.44 3.32
C ARG A 265 -0.20 11.70 2.79
N GLU A 266 -0.35 12.83 2.12
CA GLU A 266 -1.64 13.37 1.69
C GLU A 266 -1.58 13.81 0.23
N TRP A 267 -2.73 13.73 -0.45
CA TRP A 267 -2.87 14.25 -1.81
C TRP A 267 -2.57 15.75 -1.86
N GLY A 268 -1.98 16.20 -2.97
CA GLY A 268 -1.63 17.60 -3.22
C GLY A 268 -0.24 18.02 -2.74
N THR A 269 0.25 17.45 -1.63
CA THR A 269 1.63 17.68 -1.13
C THR A 269 2.59 16.55 -1.46
N ASN A 270 2.06 15.37 -1.76
CA ASN A 270 2.81 14.17 -2.04
C ASN A 270 2.39 13.62 -3.41
N SER A 271 3.31 12.90 -4.05
CA SER A 271 3.05 12.10 -5.25
C SER A 271 3.10 10.63 -4.90
N LEU A 272 2.38 9.81 -5.66
CA LEU A 272 2.29 8.36 -5.45
C LEU A 272 2.70 7.66 -6.74
N PHE A 273 3.68 6.75 -6.69
CA PHE A 273 4.23 6.09 -7.87
C PHE A 273 4.14 4.57 -7.75
N TRP A 274 4.20 3.88 -8.88
CA TRP A 274 4.33 2.43 -8.90
C TRP A 274 5.75 2.00 -8.53
N GLY A 275 5.87 1.25 -7.43
CA GLY A 275 7.13 0.59 -7.04
C GLY A 275 7.26 -0.82 -7.61
N SER A 276 6.15 -1.51 -7.83
CA SER A 276 6.11 -2.83 -8.47
C SER A 276 5.79 -2.76 -9.96
N SER A 277 6.03 -3.87 -10.64
CA SER A 277 5.66 -4.07 -12.03
C SER A 277 4.15 -3.91 -12.25
N ILE A 278 3.71 -2.92 -13.06
CA ILE A 278 2.31 -2.89 -13.53
C ILE A 278 2.03 -4.14 -14.37
N GLN A 279 1.08 -4.98 -13.92
CA GLN A 279 0.64 -6.14 -14.68
C GLN A 279 -0.54 -5.74 -15.54
N VAL A 280 -0.26 -5.46 -16.81
CA VAL A 280 -1.29 -5.17 -17.81
C VAL A 280 -1.85 -6.49 -18.31
N THR A 281 -3.15 -6.70 -18.15
CA THR A 281 -3.79 -7.88 -18.75
C THR A 281 -3.88 -7.68 -20.26
N GLU A 282 -2.98 -8.31 -21.02
CA GLU A 282 -3.33 -8.75 -22.37
C GLU A 282 -4.31 -9.92 -22.22
N GLN A 283 -5.32 -10.02 -23.09
CA GLN A 283 -6.47 -10.95 -22.98
C GLN A 283 -6.10 -12.46 -22.83
N GLU A 284 -4.82 -12.82 -22.83
CA GLU A 284 -4.29 -14.19 -22.85
C GLU A 284 -3.28 -14.52 -21.71
N ALA A 285 -2.94 -13.60 -20.80
CA ALA A 285 -1.84 -13.79 -19.84
C ALA A 285 -2.23 -14.11 -18.37
N LEU A 286 -3.29 -14.90 -18.16
CA LEU A 286 -3.78 -15.22 -16.79
C LEU A 286 -3.18 -16.50 -16.17
N ASP A 287 -2.29 -17.22 -16.86
CA ASP A 287 -1.90 -18.58 -16.47
C ASP A 287 -0.52 -18.74 -15.80
N GLU A 288 0.31 -17.70 -15.68
CA GLU A 288 1.61 -17.82 -15.01
C GLU A 288 1.65 -17.12 -13.65
N LYS A 289 1.75 -17.93 -12.57
CA LYS A 289 2.16 -17.50 -11.24
C LYS A 289 3.62 -17.03 -11.29
N ARG A 290 3.85 -15.80 -11.73
CA ARG A 290 5.13 -15.14 -11.54
C ARG A 290 5.14 -14.55 -10.13
N THR A 291 5.81 -15.22 -9.18
CA THR A 291 6.23 -14.57 -7.93
C THR A 291 7.30 -13.56 -8.30
N ASP A 292 6.92 -12.29 -8.29
CA ASP A 292 7.83 -11.18 -8.48
C ASP A 292 8.52 -10.93 -7.13
N ASP A 293 9.68 -11.56 -6.90
CA ASP A 293 10.50 -11.37 -5.68
C ASP A 293 10.80 -9.87 -5.43
N THR A 294 10.74 -9.05 -6.48
CA THR A 294 10.87 -7.59 -6.38
C THR A 294 9.80 -6.97 -5.49
N TYR A 295 8.56 -7.50 -5.45
CA TYR A 295 7.52 -6.97 -4.57
C TYR A 295 7.94 -7.05 -3.10
N ASP A 296 8.36 -8.23 -2.66
CA ASP A 296 8.72 -8.49 -1.26
C ASP A 296 9.96 -7.67 -0.85
N LEU A 297 10.95 -7.56 -1.74
CA LEU A 297 12.16 -6.78 -1.51
C LEU A 297 11.88 -5.27 -1.43
N VAL A 298 11.03 -4.74 -2.33
CA VAL A 298 10.61 -3.34 -2.27
C VAL A 298 9.79 -3.07 -1.00
N ALA A 299 8.89 -3.99 -0.61
CA ALA A 299 8.12 -3.86 0.61
C ALA A 299 9.03 -3.82 1.85
N GLU A 300 10.02 -4.72 1.94
CA GLU A 300 10.98 -4.77 3.05
C GLU A 300 11.76 -3.45 3.18
N VAL A 301 12.34 -2.94 2.09
CA VAL A 301 13.11 -1.68 2.15
C VAL A 301 12.22 -0.48 2.48
N MET A 302 10.98 -0.44 1.99
CA MET A 302 10.04 0.64 2.31
C MET A 302 9.63 0.66 3.79
N HIS A 303 9.47 -0.52 4.40
CA HIS A 303 9.23 -0.62 5.85
C HIS A 303 10.41 -0.07 6.63
N ARG A 304 11.63 -0.46 6.27
CA ARG A 304 12.85 0.05 6.91
C ARG A 304 13.01 1.56 6.77
N ILE A 305 12.68 2.12 5.59
CA ILE A 305 12.66 3.57 5.35
C ILE A 305 11.64 4.26 6.27
N ARG A 306 10.41 3.75 6.34
CA ARG A 306 9.35 4.32 7.19
C ARG A 306 9.72 4.29 8.67
N ASP A 307 10.26 3.17 9.14
CA ASP A 307 10.65 2.99 10.54
C ASP A 307 11.81 3.93 10.90
N MET A 308 12.81 4.06 10.02
CA MET A 308 13.92 4.99 10.22
C MET A 308 13.46 6.46 10.19
N GLU A 309 12.56 6.82 9.26
CA GLU A 309 11.95 8.15 9.22
C GLU A 309 11.24 8.47 10.54
N TYR A 310 10.46 7.52 11.06
CA TYR A 310 9.78 7.68 12.36
C TYR A 310 10.76 7.90 13.51
N LEU A 311 11.81 7.07 13.60
CA LEU A 311 12.83 7.17 14.64
C LEU A 311 13.59 8.50 14.60
N LEU A 312 13.98 8.96 13.40
CA LEU A 312 14.66 10.24 13.23
C LEU A 312 13.80 11.42 13.68
N ARG A 313 12.50 11.43 13.34
CA ARG A 313 11.59 12.50 13.79
C ARG A 313 11.43 12.52 15.30
N HIS A 314 11.26 11.36 15.91
CA HIS A 314 11.17 11.28 17.37
C HIS A 314 12.46 11.79 18.02
N ARG A 315 13.62 11.40 17.49
CA ARG A 315 14.92 11.85 18.00
C ARG A 315 15.12 13.35 17.82
N ILE A 316 14.68 13.92 16.69
CA ILE A 316 14.70 15.37 16.46
C ILE A 316 13.83 16.08 17.50
N GLU A 317 12.60 15.61 17.75
CA GLU A 317 11.70 16.20 18.75
C GLU A 317 12.31 16.15 20.17
N GLU A 318 12.96 15.05 20.56
CA GLU A 318 13.71 14.95 21.83
C GLU A 318 14.86 15.97 21.90
N VAL A 319 15.68 16.00 20.84
CA VAL A 319 16.85 16.87 20.74
C VAL A 319 16.43 18.33 20.59
N GLU A 320 15.21 18.69 20.21
CA GLU A 320 14.69 20.06 20.22
C GLU A 320 14.29 20.55 21.62
N VAL A 321 14.04 19.63 22.57
CA VAL A 321 13.63 19.96 23.94
C VAL A 321 14.83 20.20 24.89
N GLU A 322 16.01 19.57 24.69
CA GLU A 322 17.19 19.65 25.60
C GLU A 322 18.36 20.60 25.18
N PRO A 323 18.39 21.91 25.54
CA PRO A 323 19.09 22.99 24.80
C PRO A 323 20.62 22.93 24.67
N GLU A 324 21.27 22.08 25.45
CA GLU A 324 22.68 22.28 25.79
C GLU A 324 23.66 21.67 24.75
N LEU A 325 23.18 20.95 23.73
CA LEU A 325 24.03 20.22 22.76
C LEU A 325 23.60 20.36 21.27
N LYS A 326 22.73 21.32 20.96
CA LYS A 326 21.71 21.06 19.93
C LYS A 326 22.06 21.34 18.48
N GLU A 327 22.70 22.44 18.12
CA GLU A 327 22.55 22.95 16.74
C GLU A 327 23.23 22.07 15.68
N GLU A 328 24.46 21.62 15.93
CA GLU A 328 25.17 20.75 14.99
C GLU A 328 24.52 19.36 14.90
N HIS A 329 24.16 18.75 16.03
CA HIS A 329 23.54 17.43 16.06
C HIS A 329 22.14 17.46 15.43
N LEU A 330 21.33 18.47 15.74
CA LEU A 330 20.02 18.68 15.12
C LEU A 330 20.13 18.90 13.61
N SER A 331 21.13 19.66 13.16
CA SER A 331 21.42 19.83 11.74
C SER A 331 21.74 18.50 11.07
N GLN A 332 22.62 17.68 11.67
CA GLN A 332 22.96 16.35 11.17
C GLN A 332 21.73 15.42 11.10
N LEU A 333 20.88 15.39 12.14
CA LEU A 333 19.67 14.58 12.15
C LEU A 333 18.68 15.01 11.05
N ASN A 334 18.50 16.31 10.83
CA ASN A 334 17.65 16.82 9.76
C ASN A 334 18.19 16.47 8.36
N VAL A 335 19.51 16.52 8.17
CA VAL A 335 20.16 16.06 6.92
C VAL A 335 19.88 14.57 6.69
N GLN A 336 20.02 13.73 7.72
CA GLN A 336 19.73 12.30 7.60
C GLN A 336 18.25 12.02 7.36
N LEU A 337 17.34 12.76 8.00
CA LEU A 337 15.91 12.66 7.75
C LEU A 337 15.60 12.92 6.27
N LYS A 338 16.14 14.01 5.71
CA LYS A 338 15.99 14.33 4.29
C LYS A 338 16.56 13.23 3.37
N ARG A 339 17.71 12.67 3.72
CA ARG A 339 18.32 11.55 2.96
C ARG A 339 17.44 10.30 2.98
N VAL A 340 16.94 9.91 4.15
CA VAL A 340 16.04 8.75 4.32
C VAL A 340 14.74 8.94 3.52
N GLN A 341 14.16 10.14 3.57
CA GLN A 341 12.97 10.47 2.77
C GLN A 341 13.25 10.37 1.27
N ASN A 342 14.42 10.84 0.84
CA ASN A 342 14.82 10.81 -0.56
C ASN A 342 14.99 9.39 -1.11
N LEU A 343 15.20 8.37 -0.24
CA LEU A 343 15.27 6.98 -0.68
C LEU A 343 13.99 6.53 -1.39
N ARG A 344 12.82 7.08 -1.05
CA ARG A 344 11.55 6.72 -1.70
C ARG A 344 11.55 7.04 -3.19
N TYR A 345 12.21 8.12 -3.60
CA TYR A 345 12.34 8.47 -5.02
C TYR A 345 13.18 7.46 -5.79
N LEU A 346 14.18 6.81 -5.16
CA LEU A 346 14.99 5.80 -5.84
C LEU A 346 14.13 4.64 -6.33
N PHE A 347 13.14 4.25 -5.53
CA PHE A 347 12.27 3.11 -5.83
C PHE A 347 10.99 3.51 -6.57
N ALA A 348 10.73 4.81 -6.78
CA ALA A 348 9.59 5.29 -7.57
C ALA A 348 9.73 4.99 -9.08
N TYR A 349 10.94 4.61 -9.52
CA TYR A 349 11.24 4.26 -10.91
C TYR A 349 11.08 2.76 -11.15
N LYS A 350 9.87 2.35 -11.51
CA LYS A 350 9.51 0.95 -11.78
C LYS A 350 10.53 0.22 -12.65
N ASN A 351 10.98 0.82 -13.76
CA ASN A 351 11.83 0.13 -14.73
C ASN A 351 13.22 -0.22 -14.18
N GLU A 352 13.73 0.61 -13.26
CA GLU A 352 14.99 0.32 -12.56
C GLU A 352 14.81 -0.81 -11.55
N ASN A 353 13.67 -0.86 -10.84
CA ASN A 353 13.37 -1.93 -9.90
C ASN A 353 13.26 -3.31 -10.58
N GLN A 354 12.93 -3.35 -11.87
CA GLN A 354 12.85 -4.59 -12.65
C GLN A 354 14.20 -5.11 -13.13
N THR A 355 15.24 -4.26 -13.12
CA THR A 355 16.58 -4.64 -13.59
C THR A 355 17.44 -5.00 -12.39
N TYR A 356 17.78 -6.29 -12.24
CA TYR A 356 18.53 -6.82 -11.10
C TYR A 356 19.77 -5.98 -10.71
N GLY A 357 20.56 -5.53 -11.70
CA GLY A 357 21.73 -4.69 -11.45
C GLY A 357 21.40 -3.30 -10.89
N SER A 358 20.38 -2.63 -11.44
CA SER A 358 19.94 -1.31 -10.98
C SER A 358 19.31 -1.40 -9.59
N PHE A 359 18.41 -2.37 -9.41
CA PHE A 359 17.72 -2.60 -8.14
C PHE A 359 18.69 -2.91 -7.00
N ASN A 360 19.68 -3.78 -7.21
CA ASN A 360 20.71 -4.03 -6.19
C ASN A 360 21.55 -2.79 -5.87
N GLY A 361 21.84 -1.96 -6.87
CA GLY A 361 22.51 -0.68 -6.66
C GLY A 361 21.69 0.27 -5.78
N GLN A 362 20.39 0.35 -6.02
CA GLN A 362 19.45 1.14 -5.20
C GLN A 362 19.32 0.57 -3.79
N LEU A 363 19.23 -0.75 -3.61
CA LEU A 363 19.21 -1.40 -2.30
C LEU A 363 20.48 -1.11 -1.52
N LEU A 364 21.65 -1.25 -2.14
CA LEU A 364 22.93 -0.92 -1.51
C LEU A 364 22.97 0.56 -1.07
N LYS A 365 22.50 1.47 -1.93
CA LYS A 365 22.43 2.90 -1.62
C LYS A 365 21.46 3.18 -0.46
N ALA A 366 20.32 2.50 -0.43
CA ALA A 366 19.37 2.59 0.67
C ALA A 366 19.98 2.08 1.98
N ASP A 367 20.66 0.93 1.95
CA ASP A 367 21.36 0.39 3.11
C ASP A 367 22.40 1.36 3.67
N GLN A 368 23.21 1.98 2.82
CA GLN A 368 24.21 2.97 3.23
C GLN A 368 23.58 4.17 3.94
N VAL A 369 22.49 4.72 3.39
CA VAL A 369 21.78 5.84 4.00
C VAL A 369 21.12 5.45 5.32
N LEU A 370 20.43 4.32 5.36
CA LEU A 370 19.76 3.85 6.58
C LEU A 370 20.78 3.54 7.68
N ASN A 371 21.92 2.97 7.34
CA ASN A 371 23.02 2.70 8.27
C ASN A 371 23.61 4.00 8.83
N ALA A 372 23.89 4.98 7.96
CA ALA A 372 24.40 6.28 8.39
C ALA A 372 23.41 7.02 9.29
N ALA A 373 22.12 7.03 8.93
CA ALA A 373 21.06 7.60 9.75
C ALA A 373 20.98 6.93 11.14
N HIS A 374 21.08 5.60 11.20
CA HIS A 374 21.12 4.86 12.46
C HIS A 374 22.28 5.29 13.37
N ILE A 375 23.46 5.49 12.78
CA ILE A 375 24.64 5.97 13.51
C ILE A 375 24.47 7.42 13.98
N SER A 376 23.93 8.31 13.15
CA SER A 376 23.70 9.73 13.51
C SER A 376 22.72 9.93 14.66
N MET A 377 21.79 9.00 14.87
CA MET A 377 20.90 9.05 16.05
C MET A 377 21.64 8.84 17.37
N ASN A 378 22.78 8.14 17.34
CA ASN A 378 23.57 7.77 18.50
C ASN A 378 25.07 7.97 18.23
N PRO A 379 25.55 9.22 18.05
CA PRO A 379 26.92 9.48 17.61
C PRO A 379 27.98 8.93 18.58
N ASP A 380 27.66 8.89 19.87
CA ASP A 380 28.55 8.33 20.91
C ASP A 380 28.88 6.85 20.65
N LYS A 381 27.97 6.11 19.99
CA LYS A 381 28.16 4.68 19.69
C LYS A 381 29.32 4.45 18.73
N ILE A 382 29.69 5.42 17.90
CA ILE A 382 30.84 5.33 16.98
C ILE A 382 32.12 5.02 17.76
N ASN A 383 32.26 5.61 18.95
CA ASN A 383 33.44 5.48 19.78
C ASN A 383 33.35 4.31 20.78
N TYR A 384 32.28 3.51 20.72
CA TYR A 384 32.14 2.38 21.63
C TYR A 384 33.20 1.33 21.35
N SER A 385 33.94 0.94 22.39
CA SER A 385 34.80 -0.23 22.33
C SER A 385 33.97 -1.49 22.05
N PHE A 386 34.61 -2.53 21.52
CA PHE A 386 33.99 -3.84 21.35
C PHE A 386 33.33 -4.34 22.65
N LEU A 387 33.95 -4.10 23.82
CA LEU A 387 33.43 -4.53 25.11
C LEU A 387 32.14 -3.81 25.49
N LEU A 388 32.03 -2.51 25.21
CA LEU A 388 30.82 -1.74 25.50
C LEU A 388 29.66 -2.18 24.58
N LYS A 389 29.95 -2.45 23.31
CA LYS A 389 28.98 -3.01 22.35
C LYS A 389 28.52 -4.41 22.72
N ALA A 390 29.46 -5.28 23.13
CA ALA A 390 29.15 -6.60 23.63
C ALA A 390 28.27 -6.53 24.89
N TYR A 391 28.50 -5.57 25.78
CA TYR A 391 27.69 -5.36 26.97
C TYR A 391 26.25 -4.95 26.66
N GLU A 392 26.03 -4.10 25.65
CA GLU A 392 24.69 -3.68 25.23
C GLU A 392 23.95 -4.72 24.37
N SER A 393 24.66 -5.70 23.78
CA SER A 393 24.04 -6.70 22.92
C SER A 393 23.29 -7.76 23.72
N ILE A 394 21.97 -7.85 23.50
CA ILE A 394 21.12 -8.92 24.04
C ILE A 394 21.60 -10.30 23.56
N LEU A 395 22.05 -10.41 22.30
CA LEU A 395 22.56 -11.67 21.77
C LEU A 395 23.85 -12.11 22.46
N PHE A 396 24.73 -11.15 22.80
CA PHE A 396 25.92 -11.46 23.57
C PHE A 396 25.57 -11.87 25.01
N HIS A 397 24.61 -11.19 25.66
CA HIS A 397 24.14 -11.58 26.99
C HIS A 397 23.57 -13.01 27.00
N ASP A 398 22.71 -13.34 26.03
CA ASP A 398 22.19 -14.70 25.84
C ASP A 398 23.31 -15.72 25.60
N ALA A 399 24.32 -15.37 24.80
CA ALA A 399 25.47 -16.22 24.55
C ALA A 399 26.27 -16.49 25.84
N MET A 400 26.47 -15.46 26.67
CA MET A 400 27.14 -15.56 27.96
C MET A 400 26.35 -16.42 28.94
N MET A 401 25.02 -16.31 28.96
CA MET A 401 24.17 -17.20 29.75
C MET A 401 24.26 -18.65 29.26
N GLY A 402 24.29 -18.88 27.95
CA GLY A 402 24.55 -20.21 27.40
C GLY A 402 25.94 -20.76 27.75
N LEU A 403 26.98 -19.91 27.78
CA LEU A 403 28.33 -20.28 28.24
C LEU A 403 28.33 -20.69 29.72
N LEU A 404 27.58 -19.97 30.55
CA LEU A 404 27.42 -20.30 31.96
C LEU A 404 26.70 -21.65 32.14
N VAL A 405 25.62 -21.89 31.39
CA VAL A 405 24.91 -23.19 31.38
C VAL A 405 25.82 -24.31 30.91
N MET A 406 26.64 -24.09 29.89
CA MET A 406 27.66 -25.04 29.44
C MET A 406 28.66 -25.36 30.55
N ALA A 407 29.19 -24.35 31.26
CA ALA A 407 30.15 -24.56 32.33
C ALA A 407 29.56 -25.38 33.49
N ILE A 408 28.31 -25.10 33.87
CA ILE A 408 27.57 -25.85 34.90
C ILE A 408 27.29 -27.28 34.42
N SER A 409 26.85 -27.45 33.16
CA SER A 409 26.51 -28.75 32.58
C SER A 409 27.74 -29.63 32.37
N ALA A 410 28.86 -29.04 31.95
CA ALA A 410 30.15 -29.73 31.82
C ALA A 410 30.63 -30.23 33.18
N SER A 411 30.48 -29.41 34.22
CA SER A 411 30.77 -29.81 35.60
C SER A 411 29.88 -30.98 36.02
N ALA A 412 28.57 -30.90 35.81
CA ALA A 412 27.64 -31.99 36.12
C ALA A 412 27.91 -33.28 35.30
N ALA A 413 28.28 -33.15 34.03
CA ALA A 413 28.61 -34.27 33.16
C ALA A 413 29.91 -34.97 33.59
N LEU A 414 30.92 -34.22 34.03
CA LEU A 414 32.17 -34.75 34.57
C LEU A 414 31.96 -35.55 35.87
N PHE A 415 31.02 -35.13 36.72
CA PHE A 415 30.78 -35.79 38.01
C PHE A 415 29.74 -36.92 37.97
N LEU A 416 28.77 -36.87 37.06
CA LEU A 416 27.64 -37.82 37.06
C LEU A 416 27.53 -38.67 35.77
N ALA A 417 28.33 -38.38 34.73
CA ALA A 417 28.33 -39.07 33.44
C ALA A 417 26.92 -39.37 32.88
N SER A 418 25.95 -38.52 33.21
CA SER A 418 24.56 -38.78 32.85
C SER A 418 24.32 -38.37 31.39
N PRO A 419 23.60 -39.17 30.60
CA PRO A 419 23.20 -38.79 29.24
C PRO A 419 22.49 -37.43 29.17
N LEU A 420 21.80 -37.05 30.25
CA LEU A 420 21.16 -35.75 30.41
C LEU A 420 22.18 -34.59 30.42
N GLY A 421 23.31 -34.74 31.13
CA GLY A 421 24.36 -33.72 31.19
C GLY A 421 25.03 -33.48 29.84
N VAL A 422 25.28 -34.55 29.07
CA VAL A 422 25.83 -34.46 27.70
C VAL A 422 24.82 -33.81 26.75
N GLY A 423 23.53 -34.16 26.85
CA GLY A 423 22.48 -33.54 26.05
C GLY A 423 22.32 -32.03 26.31
N LEU A 424 22.27 -31.62 27.59
CA LEU A 424 22.20 -30.20 27.98
C LEU A 424 23.43 -29.41 27.52
N PHE A 425 24.63 -30.01 27.60
CA PHE A 425 25.85 -29.39 27.10
C PHE A 425 25.81 -29.15 25.58
N MET A 426 25.38 -30.14 24.79
CA MET A 426 25.27 -29.98 23.33
C MET A 426 24.23 -28.91 22.94
N VAL A 427 23.06 -28.90 23.59
CA VAL A 427 22.01 -27.90 23.33
C VAL A 427 22.49 -26.50 23.68
N SER A 428 23.12 -26.32 24.85
CA SER A 428 23.66 -25.03 25.26
C SER A 428 24.82 -24.57 24.37
N THR A 429 25.67 -25.49 23.90
CA THR A 429 26.72 -25.18 22.91
C THR A 429 26.13 -24.68 21.60
N GLY A 430 25.14 -25.40 21.05
CA GLY A 430 24.46 -25.00 19.82
C GLY A 430 23.78 -23.63 19.97
N PHE A 431 23.06 -23.42 21.07
CA PHE A 431 22.43 -22.13 21.38
C PHE A 431 23.44 -20.99 21.50
N THR A 432 24.52 -21.16 22.29
CA THR A 432 25.59 -20.15 22.41
C THR A 432 26.24 -19.85 21.07
N ALA A 433 26.56 -20.87 20.28
CA ALA A 433 27.20 -20.68 18.97
C ALA A 433 26.30 -19.85 18.03
N LEU A 434 25.00 -20.16 17.99
CA LEU A 434 24.03 -19.39 17.21
C LEU A 434 23.95 -17.93 17.69
N LYS A 435 23.98 -17.69 19.01
CA LYS A 435 23.92 -16.35 19.59
C LYS A 435 25.20 -15.54 19.35
N LEU A 436 26.38 -16.15 19.50
CA LEU A 436 27.66 -15.53 19.15
C LEU A 436 27.76 -15.21 17.66
N TYR A 437 27.27 -16.09 16.79
CA TYR A 437 27.20 -15.83 15.36
C TYR A 437 26.25 -14.67 15.04
N GLY A 438 25.14 -14.56 15.77
CA GLY A 438 24.24 -13.40 15.72
C GLY A 438 24.94 -12.10 16.11
N PHE A 439 25.65 -12.08 17.24
CA PHE A 439 26.44 -10.93 17.67
C PHE A 439 27.56 -10.56 16.67
N TYR A 440 28.24 -11.55 16.10
CA TYR A 440 29.22 -11.30 15.04
C TYR A 440 28.59 -10.60 13.82
N LYS A 441 27.37 -10.99 13.43
CA LYS A 441 26.64 -10.29 12.36
C LYS A 441 26.28 -8.86 12.74
N GLU A 442 25.91 -8.59 13.99
CA GLU A 442 25.69 -7.23 14.50
C GLU A 442 26.96 -6.39 14.39
N GLU A 443 28.12 -6.93 14.79
CA GLU A 443 29.41 -6.25 14.72
C GLU A 443 29.85 -5.95 13.28
N VAL A 444 29.65 -6.90 12.35
CA VAL A 444 29.94 -6.67 10.92
C VAL A 444 29.03 -5.57 10.35
N LYS A 445 27.73 -5.60 10.67
CA LYS A 445 26.78 -4.55 10.26
C LYS A 445 27.16 -3.19 10.84
N PHE A 446 27.54 -3.14 12.11
CA PHE A 446 27.98 -1.91 12.77
C PHE A 446 29.25 -1.34 12.12
N ALA A 447 30.26 -2.18 11.86
CA ALA A 447 31.49 -1.75 11.19
C ALA A 447 31.20 -1.20 9.78
N GLN A 448 30.29 -1.84 9.04
CA GLN A 448 29.83 -1.34 7.75
C GLN A 448 29.10 0.00 7.89
N ALA A 449 28.24 0.15 8.89
CA ALA A 449 27.53 1.39 9.15
C ALA A 449 28.46 2.57 9.49
N CYS A 450 29.50 2.33 10.29
CA CYS A 450 30.53 3.34 10.56
C CYS A 450 31.29 3.74 9.29
N LYS A 451 31.59 2.77 8.41
CA LYS A 451 32.23 3.03 7.12
C LYS A 451 31.32 3.85 6.20
N ASP A 452 30.06 3.48 6.10
CA ASP A 452 29.06 4.20 5.29
C ASP A 452 28.89 5.64 5.80
N TYR A 453 28.81 5.82 7.12
CA TYR A 453 28.77 7.14 7.76
C TYR A 453 30.00 7.99 7.44
N ALA A 454 31.20 7.41 7.50
CA ALA A 454 32.44 8.12 7.20
C ALA A 454 32.62 8.47 5.71
N MET A 455 31.96 7.72 4.82
CA MET A 455 32.01 7.96 3.37
C MET A 455 31.00 9.00 2.88
N GLN A 456 30.01 9.36 3.70
CA GLN A 456 29.04 10.38 3.33
C GLN A 456 29.70 11.76 3.35
N ASP A 457 29.77 12.40 2.19
CA ASP A 457 30.11 13.82 2.15
C ASP A 457 28.93 14.61 2.75
N PRO A 458 29.15 15.42 3.80
CA PRO A 458 28.10 16.23 4.43
C PRO A 458 27.45 17.22 3.46
N ASN A 459 28.12 17.54 2.35
CA ASN A 459 27.63 18.43 1.29
C ASN A 459 27.09 17.68 0.07
N GLU A 460 27.13 16.34 0.05
CA GLU A 460 26.53 15.57 -1.05
C GLU A 460 25.02 15.70 -0.97
N GLU A 461 24.49 16.59 -1.81
CA GLU A 461 23.08 16.63 -2.16
C GLU A 461 22.74 15.31 -2.85
N PHE A 462 21.93 14.50 -2.19
CA PHE A 462 21.36 13.32 -2.83
C PHE A 462 20.73 13.75 -4.15
N PRO A 463 21.06 13.10 -5.28
CA PRO A 463 20.71 13.60 -6.60
C PRO A 463 19.21 13.88 -6.65
N PHE A 464 18.95 15.17 -6.89
CA PHE A 464 17.73 15.85 -7.30
C PHE A 464 16.46 14.98 -7.28
N VAL A 465 15.52 15.36 -6.39
CA VAL A 465 14.10 15.21 -6.69
C VAL A 465 13.92 15.83 -8.08
N PRO A 466 13.49 15.10 -9.13
CA PRO A 466 13.14 15.76 -10.38
C PRO A 466 12.15 16.86 -10.00
N SER A 467 12.45 18.11 -10.35
CA SER A 467 11.49 19.19 -10.18
C SER A 467 10.25 18.77 -10.94
N VAL A 468 9.25 18.27 -10.23
CA VAL A 468 7.91 18.13 -10.77
C VAL A 468 7.48 19.58 -10.94
N ASP A 469 7.63 20.11 -12.16
CA ASP A 469 7.06 21.40 -12.48
C ASP A 469 5.57 21.30 -12.13
N PRO A 470 5.06 22.13 -11.21
CA PRO A 470 3.64 22.12 -10.90
C PRO A 470 2.90 22.52 -12.18
N ALA A 471 2.10 21.59 -12.72
CA ALA A 471 1.23 21.82 -13.87
C ALA A 471 0.12 22.82 -13.55
#